data_AF-A0A951C012-F1
#
_entry.id   AF-A0A951C012-F1
#
_cell.length_a   1.000
_cell.length_b   1.000
_cell.length_c   1.000
_cell.angle_alpha   90.00
_cell.angle_beta   90.00
_cell.angle_gamma   90.00
#
_symmetry.space_group_name_H-M   'P 1'
#
loop_
_entity.id
_entity.type
_entity.pdbx_description
1 polymer ?
#
loop_
_entity_poly.entity_id
_entity_poly.type
_entity_poly.pdbx_seq_one_letter_code
_entity_poly.pdbx_strand_id
1 'polypeptide(L)'
;MTLLLTNQEVERALTPEESISATECIYRDLAEGKAVNRPRSQTYMPVESREHPGFTYRFKSQEGASQQAGVWALRITSDMAGFSFTNGVKRRRILPVATGKRYCGLVILFDLERIEPVAIMPDGVMQKIRVAALSVVGAQYLAQ
;
A
#
# COMPACT_ATOMS: atom_id res chain seq x y z
N MET A 1 20.28 -3.40 11.15
CA MET A 1 19.22 -3.80 12.11
C MET A 1 17.90 -3.30 11.57
N THR A 2 16.93 -4.20 11.36
CA THR A 2 15.63 -3.87 10.76
C THR A 2 14.67 -3.29 11.79
N LEU A 3 14.05 -2.14 11.49
CA LEU A 3 13.03 -1.53 12.34
C LEU A 3 11.69 -2.23 12.18
N LEU A 4 11.02 -2.55 13.29
CA LEU A 4 9.63 -3.01 13.28
C LEU A 4 8.76 -1.89 13.83
N LEU A 5 8.00 -1.23 12.96
CA LEU A 5 7.21 -0.06 13.34
C LEU A 5 5.74 -0.44 13.57
N THR A 6 5.13 0.22 14.54
CA THR A 6 3.70 0.19 14.82
C THR A 6 2.96 1.25 14.00
N ASN A 7 1.64 1.14 13.90
CA ASN A 7 0.82 2.19 13.28
C ASN A 7 1.02 3.57 13.96
N GLN A 8 1.22 3.60 15.28
CA GLN A 8 1.41 4.85 16.02
C GLN A 8 2.74 5.51 15.67
N GLU A 9 3.80 4.73 15.51
CA GLU A 9 5.11 5.25 15.08
C GLU A 9 5.06 5.73 13.62
N VAL A 10 4.40 4.97 12.73
CA VAL A 10 4.18 5.39 11.34
C VAL A 10 3.37 6.69 11.27
N GLU A 11 2.32 6.82 12.08
CA GLU A 11 1.49 8.04 12.11
C GLU A 11 2.25 9.26 12.63
N ARG A 12 3.14 9.08 13.60
CA ARG A 12 4.03 10.15 14.09
C ARG A 12 5.11 10.54 13.08
N ALA A 13 5.55 9.59 12.26
CA ALA A 13 6.62 9.81 11.29
C ALA A 13 6.16 10.43 9.97
N LEU A 14 4.85 10.41 9.67
CA LEU A 14 4.31 10.90 8.40
C LEU A 14 3.64 12.26 8.57
N THR A 15 4.20 13.30 7.94
CA THR A 15 3.54 14.61 7.80
C THR A 15 2.84 14.73 6.44
N PRO A 16 1.72 15.48 6.35
CA PRO A 16 1.06 15.76 5.07
C PRO A 16 1.99 16.43 4.05
N GLU A 17 2.79 17.40 4.49
CA GLU A 17 3.67 18.21 3.64
C GLU A 17 4.78 17.37 3.02
N GLU A 18 5.45 16.54 3.82
CA GLU A 18 6.48 15.61 3.31
C GLU A 18 5.87 14.53 2.42
N SER A 19 4.64 14.09 2.72
CA SER A 19 3.95 13.09 1.91
C SER A 19 3.59 13.62 0.52
N ILE A 20 3.14 14.88 0.42
CA ILE A 20 2.88 15.56 -0.85
C ILE A 20 4.19 15.72 -1.62
N SER A 21 5.22 16.26 -0.96
CA SER A 21 6.54 16.50 -1.57
C SER A 21 7.18 15.21 -2.09
N ALA A 22 7.15 14.13 -1.31
CA ALA A 22 7.65 12.82 -1.71
C ALA A 22 6.84 12.23 -2.87
N THR A 23 5.51 12.44 -2.88
CA THR A 23 4.65 12.00 -3.98
C THR A 23 4.95 12.77 -5.26
N GLU A 24 5.14 14.07 -5.20
CA GLU A 24 5.48 14.86 -6.37
C GLU A 24 6.86 14.46 -6.93
N CYS A 25 7.85 14.27 -6.04
CA CYS A 25 9.19 13.83 -6.39
C CYS A 25 9.18 12.47 -7.12
N ILE A 26 8.47 11.46 -6.58
CA ILE A 26 8.46 10.13 -7.19
C ILE A 26 7.80 10.13 -8.58
N TYR A 27 6.80 10.97 -8.81
CA TYR A 27 6.18 11.10 -10.13
C TYR A 27 7.12 11.76 -11.15
N ARG A 28 7.93 12.72 -10.70
CA ARG A 28 8.99 13.31 -11.55
C ARG A 28 10.06 12.27 -11.87
N ASP A 29 10.52 11.52 -10.88
CA ASP A 29 11.48 10.42 -11.11
C ASP A 29 10.92 9.37 -12.09
N LEU A 30 9.63 9.05 -12.00
CA LEU A 30 8.98 8.13 -12.94
C LEU A 30 8.98 8.70 -14.38
N ALA A 31 8.68 9.99 -14.54
CA ALA A 31 8.70 10.65 -15.85
C ALA A 31 10.12 10.71 -16.45
N GLU A 32 11.15 10.79 -15.62
CA GLU A 32 12.56 10.83 -16.02
C GLU A 32 13.20 9.42 -16.15
N GLY A 33 12.46 8.35 -15.91
CA GLY A 33 12.99 6.98 -15.93
C GLY A 33 13.93 6.63 -14.77
N LYS A 34 13.88 7.41 -13.68
CA LYS A 34 14.69 7.23 -12.44
C LYS A 34 13.93 6.50 -11.33
N ALA A 35 12.67 6.13 -11.58
CA ALA A 35 11.85 5.30 -10.71
C ALA A 35 11.23 4.15 -11.48
N VAL A 36 10.92 3.08 -10.77
CA VAL A 36 10.30 1.88 -11.32
C VAL A 36 9.16 1.39 -10.43
N ASN A 37 8.11 0.87 -11.06
CA ASN A 37 7.07 0.09 -10.40
C ASN A 37 6.97 -1.25 -11.10
N ARG A 38 7.06 -2.36 -10.36
CA ARG A 38 6.70 -3.66 -10.92
C ARG A 38 5.18 -3.75 -11.05
N PRO A 39 4.64 -4.39 -12.10
CA PRO A 39 3.20 -4.60 -12.23
C PRO A 39 2.59 -5.22 -10.98
N ARG A 40 1.60 -4.53 -10.40
CA ARG A 40 0.82 -5.01 -9.27
C ARG A 40 0.27 -6.40 -9.59
N SER A 41 0.59 -7.35 -8.71
CA SER A 41 0.11 -8.72 -8.81
C SER A 41 -0.85 -9.03 -7.67
N GLN A 42 -1.88 -9.82 -7.96
CA GLN A 42 -2.76 -10.36 -6.93
C GLN A 42 -3.21 -11.76 -7.34
N THR A 43 -3.24 -12.66 -6.38
CA THR A 43 -3.63 -14.06 -6.56
C THR A 43 -4.71 -14.40 -5.57
N TYR A 44 -5.72 -15.13 -6.05
CA TYR A 44 -6.79 -15.65 -5.23
C TYR A 44 -6.54 -17.12 -4.94
N MET A 45 -6.63 -17.50 -3.67
CA MET A 45 -6.72 -18.92 -3.35
C MET A 45 -8.11 -19.40 -3.77
N PRO A 46 -8.24 -20.49 -4.54
CA PRO A 46 -9.54 -21.01 -5.00
C PRO A 46 -10.23 -21.80 -3.87
N VAL A 47 -10.28 -21.23 -2.66
CA VAL A 47 -10.92 -21.79 -1.48
C VAL A 47 -11.75 -20.71 -0.83
N GLU A 48 -13.06 -20.97 -0.70
CA GLU A 48 -14.00 -20.08 -0.05
C GLU A 48 -13.85 -20.12 1.48
N SER A 49 -14.08 -18.98 2.12
CA SER A 49 -14.11 -18.88 3.56
C SER A 49 -15.31 -19.63 4.14
N ARG A 50 -15.05 -20.49 5.12
CA ARG A 50 -16.10 -21.20 5.86
C ARG A 50 -16.98 -20.24 6.69
N GLU A 51 -16.37 -19.18 7.22
CA GLU A 51 -17.06 -18.19 8.07
C GLU A 51 -17.69 -17.05 7.25
N HIS A 52 -17.26 -16.87 6.00
CA HIS A 52 -17.70 -15.78 5.13
C HIS A 52 -17.99 -16.28 3.71
N PRO A 53 -19.14 -16.94 3.48
CA PRO A 53 -19.51 -17.41 2.15
C PRO A 53 -19.47 -16.31 1.08
N GLY A 54 -18.97 -16.64 -0.10
CA GLY A 54 -18.71 -15.70 -1.21
C GLY A 54 -17.42 -14.87 -1.09
N PHE A 55 -16.59 -15.12 -0.08
CA PHE A 55 -15.27 -14.50 0.09
C PHE A 55 -14.15 -15.54 0.03
N THR A 56 -13.01 -15.14 -0.54
CA THR A 56 -11.83 -15.98 -0.75
C THR A 56 -10.58 -15.24 -0.29
N TYR A 57 -9.54 -15.98 0.06
CA TYR A 57 -8.26 -15.39 0.38
C TYR A 57 -7.63 -14.77 -0.88
N ARG A 58 -7.13 -13.53 -0.76
CA ARG A 58 -6.36 -12.85 -1.80
C ARG A 58 -5.04 -12.34 -1.22
N PHE A 59 -3.94 -12.76 -1.82
CA PHE A 59 -2.65 -12.12 -1.62
C PHE A 59 -2.41 -11.09 -2.72
N LYS A 60 -1.95 -9.89 -2.36
CA LYS A 60 -1.63 -8.81 -3.30
C LYS A 60 -0.25 -8.26 -2.97
N SER A 61 0.58 -8.04 -4.00
CA SER A 61 1.86 -7.36 -3.89
C SER A 61 1.92 -6.15 -4.82
N GLN A 62 2.62 -5.12 -4.36
CA GLN A 62 2.92 -3.89 -5.08
C GLN A 62 4.31 -3.46 -4.67
N GLU A 63 5.21 -3.22 -5.62
CA GLU A 63 6.57 -2.88 -5.29
C GLU A 63 7.22 -1.98 -6.33
N GLY A 64 8.19 -1.20 -5.87
CA GLY A 64 8.88 -0.22 -6.67
C GLY A 64 9.98 0.47 -5.89
N ALA A 65 10.73 1.32 -6.59
CA ALA A 65 11.83 2.09 -6.05
C ALA A 65 12.05 3.35 -6.88
N SER A 66 12.75 4.32 -6.33
CA SER A 66 13.45 5.34 -7.11
C SER A 66 14.88 5.53 -6.63
N GLN A 67 15.70 6.10 -7.51
CA GLN A 67 17.07 6.45 -7.18
C GLN A 67 17.13 7.40 -5.97
N GLN A 68 16.26 8.42 -5.91
CA GLN A 68 16.26 9.38 -4.80
C GLN A 68 15.78 8.78 -3.48
N ALA A 69 14.84 7.84 -3.51
CA ALA A 69 14.31 7.23 -2.29
C ALA A 69 15.34 6.31 -1.58
N GLY A 70 16.33 5.79 -2.31
CA GLY A 70 17.37 4.91 -1.76
C GLY A 70 16.88 3.55 -1.25
N VAL A 71 15.58 3.25 -1.39
CA VAL A 71 14.97 2.01 -0.89
C VAL A 71 14.07 1.36 -1.95
N TRP A 72 14.04 0.03 -1.92
CA TRP A 72 12.99 -0.76 -2.55
C TRP A 72 11.83 -0.94 -1.57
N ALA A 73 10.63 -0.50 -1.95
CA ALA A 73 9.43 -0.66 -1.14
C ALA A 73 8.58 -1.81 -1.67
N LEU A 74 8.34 -2.82 -0.83
CA LEU A 74 7.40 -3.90 -1.07
C LEU A 74 6.18 -3.75 -0.17
N ARG A 75 5.03 -3.49 -0.76
CA ARG A 75 3.74 -3.52 -0.07
C ARG A 75 3.00 -4.82 -0.36
N ILE A 76 2.58 -5.51 0.69
CA ILE A 76 1.77 -6.72 0.60
C ILE A 76 0.47 -6.57 1.38
N THR A 77 -0.60 -7.20 0.90
CA THR A 77 -1.85 -7.36 1.67
C THR A 77 -2.32 -8.79 1.67
N SER A 78 -2.79 -9.23 2.83
CA SER A 78 -3.42 -10.52 3.09
C SER A 78 -4.90 -10.28 3.35
N ASP A 79 -5.73 -10.48 2.33
CA ASP A 79 -7.10 -10.00 2.32
C ASP A 79 -8.13 -11.14 2.32
N MET A 80 -9.24 -10.94 3.03
CA MET A 80 -10.48 -11.67 2.80
C MET A 80 -11.31 -10.90 1.75
N ALA A 81 -11.25 -11.34 0.51
CA ALA A 81 -11.78 -10.62 -0.64
C ALA A 81 -12.96 -11.34 -1.28
N GLY A 82 -14.03 -10.60 -1.57
CA GLY A 82 -15.23 -11.16 -2.17
C GLY A 82 -16.09 -10.08 -2.79
N PHE A 83 -17.37 -10.38 -2.92
CA PHE A 83 -18.37 -9.45 -3.43
C PHE A 83 -19.53 -9.30 -2.47
N SER A 84 -20.08 -8.10 -2.41
CA SER A 84 -21.37 -7.83 -1.76
C SER A 84 -22.27 -7.09 -2.72
N PHE A 85 -23.58 -7.19 -2.53
CA PHE A 85 -24.55 -6.41 -3.30
C PHE A 85 -24.95 -5.16 -2.52
N THR A 86 -24.98 -4.01 -3.18
CA THR A 86 -25.50 -2.76 -2.63
C THR A 86 -26.44 -2.17 -3.67
N ASN A 87 -27.74 -2.04 -3.33
CA ASN A 87 -28.80 -1.64 -4.26
C ASN A 87 -28.83 -2.48 -5.55
N GLY A 88 -28.71 -3.81 -5.43
CA GLY A 88 -28.68 -4.72 -6.58
C GLY A 88 -27.36 -4.74 -7.37
N VAL A 89 -26.42 -3.82 -7.08
CA VAL A 89 -25.14 -3.75 -7.79
C VAL A 89 -24.07 -4.55 -7.06
N LYS A 90 -23.43 -5.49 -7.78
CA LYS A 90 -22.29 -6.27 -7.28
C LYS A 90 -21.08 -5.36 -7.08
N ARG A 91 -20.57 -5.28 -5.86
CA ARG A 91 -19.38 -4.50 -5.49
C ARG A 91 -18.32 -5.40 -4.88
N ARG A 92 -17.07 -5.20 -5.29
CA ARG A 92 -15.92 -5.86 -4.66
C ARG A 92 -15.76 -5.34 -3.23
N ARG A 93 -15.56 -6.25 -2.27
CA ARG A 93 -15.41 -5.91 -0.85
C ARG A 93 -14.24 -6.67 -0.24
N ILE A 94 -13.57 -6.02 0.69
CA ILE A 94 -12.55 -6.63 1.56
C ILE A 94 -13.10 -6.61 2.98
N LEU A 95 -13.01 -7.73 3.69
CA LEU A 95 -13.48 -7.84 5.08
C LEU A 95 -12.31 -7.69 6.07
N PRO A 96 -12.48 -6.95 7.17
CA PRO A 96 -11.46 -6.80 8.20
C PRO A 96 -11.51 -7.97 9.20
N VAL A 97 -11.13 -9.16 8.74
CA VAL A 97 -11.28 -10.41 9.51
C VAL A 97 -10.07 -10.78 10.37
N ALA A 98 -8.96 -10.04 10.25
CA ALA A 98 -7.82 -10.28 11.12
C ALA A 98 -8.17 -9.96 12.58
N THR A 99 -7.43 -10.57 13.51
CA THR A 99 -7.61 -10.40 14.96
C THR A 99 -7.77 -8.92 15.33
N GLY A 100 -8.81 -8.62 16.11
CA GLY A 100 -9.18 -7.25 16.46
C GLY A 100 -10.00 -6.52 15.40
N LYS A 101 -10.61 -7.24 14.44
CA LYS A 101 -11.44 -6.71 13.34
C LYS A 101 -10.66 -5.73 12.45
N ARG A 102 -9.49 -6.16 11.96
CA ARG A 102 -8.55 -5.32 11.19
C ARG A 102 -8.30 -5.87 9.79
N TYR A 103 -7.77 -5.01 8.93
CA TYR A 103 -7.13 -5.40 7.68
C TYR A 103 -5.67 -5.79 7.94
N CYS A 104 -5.11 -6.65 7.09
CA CYS A 104 -3.72 -7.08 7.18
C CYS A 104 -2.95 -6.63 5.95
N GLY A 105 -2.10 -5.62 6.12
CA GLY A 105 -1.19 -5.14 5.10
C GLY A 105 0.09 -4.60 5.71
N LEU A 106 1.19 -4.83 5.01
CA LEU A 106 2.53 -4.48 5.44
C LEU A 106 3.29 -3.79 4.30
N VAL A 107 4.21 -2.91 4.67
CA VAL A 107 5.27 -2.37 3.84
C VAL A 107 6.60 -2.86 4.40
N ILE A 108 7.45 -3.37 3.52
CA ILE A 108 8.82 -3.78 3.80
C ILE A 108 9.72 -2.91 2.94
N LEU A 109 10.71 -2.27 3.57
CA LEU A 109 11.72 -1.46 2.90
C LEU A 109 13.05 -2.20 2.89
N PHE A 110 13.71 -2.22 1.73
CA PHE A 110 15.06 -2.75 1.56
C PHE A 110 15.99 -1.64 1.11
N ASP A 111 17.17 -1.57 1.71
CA ASP A 111 18.24 -0.67 1.28
C ASP A 111 18.78 -1.13 -0.09
N LEU A 112 18.88 -0.22 -1.06
CA LEU A 112 19.30 -0.54 -2.42
C LEU A 112 20.79 -0.88 -2.54
N GLU A 113 21.64 -0.45 -1.59
CA GLU A 113 23.08 -0.68 -1.64
C GLU A 113 23.50 -1.81 -0.69
N ARG A 114 22.94 -1.83 0.53
CA ARG A 114 23.26 -2.84 1.55
C ARG A 114 22.50 -4.15 1.37
N ILE A 115 21.43 -4.16 0.57
CA ILE A 115 20.62 -5.35 0.25
C ILE A 115 20.06 -6.01 1.53
N GLU A 116 19.67 -5.19 2.51
CA GLU A 116 19.07 -5.65 3.75
C GLU A 116 17.71 -4.99 4.02
N PRO A 117 16.79 -5.67 4.74
CA PRO A 117 15.56 -5.03 5.17
C PRO A 117 15.87 -3.97 6.23
N VAL A 118 15.38 -2.75 6.01
CA VAL A 118 15.59 -1.61 6.94
C VAL A 118 14.36 -1.32 7.79
N ALA A 119 13.16 -1.59 7.29
CA ALA A 119 11.94 -1.43 8.08
C ALA A 119 10.81 -2.38 7.62
N ILE A 120 9.99 -2.82 8.57
CA ILE A 120 8.72 -3.51 8.34
C ILE A 120 7.65 -2.75 9.13
N MET A 121 6.55 -2.39 8.48
CA MET A 121 5.51 -1.58 9.10
C MET A 121 4.11 -1.85 8.53
N PRO A 122 3.02 -1.64 9.29
CA PRO A 122 1.66 -1.69 8.77
C PRO A 122 1.42 -0.66 7.66
N ASP A 123 0.61 -1.03 6.66
CA ASP A 123 0.30 -0.15 5.53
C ASP A 123 -0.91 0.77 5.78
N GLY A 124 -1.68 0.55 6.86
CA GLY A 124 -3.01 1.13 7.04
C GLY A 124 -3.03 2.66 7.13
N VAL A 125 -2.13 3.25 7.95
CA VAL A 125 -1.98 4.71 8.06
C VAL A 125 -1.42 5.28 6.76
N MET A 126 -0.31 4.71 6.29
CA MET A 126 0.40 5.15 5.09
C MET A 126 -0.50 5.16 3.85
N GLN A 127 -1.35 4.14 3.67
CA GLN A 127 -2.27 4.05 2.53
C GLN A 127 -3.20 5.27 2.44
N LYS A 128 -3.75 5.73 3.58
CA LYS A 128 -4.65 6.87 3.61
C LYS A 128 -3.93 8.14 3.18
N ILE A 129 -2.75 8.37 3.77
CA ILE A 129 -1.95 9.56 3.56
C ILE A 129 -1.45 9.62 2.10
N ARG A 130 -0.89 8.54 1.56
CA ARG A 130 -0.39 8.55 0.17
C ARG A 130 -1.48 8.76 -0.88
N VAL A 131 -2.71 8.31 -0.61
CA VAL A 131 -3.83 8.54 -1.54
C VAL A 131 -4.26 10.00 -1.49
N ALA A 132 -4.32 10.59 -0.30
CA ALA A 132 -4.59 12.02 -0.14
C ALA A 132 -3.51 12.87 -0.83
N ALA A 133 -2.24 12.59 -0.57
CA ALA A 133 -1.10 13.28 -1.18
C ALA A 133 -1.14 13.24 -2.71
N LEU A 134 -1.40 12.06 -3.30
CA LEU A 134 -1.53 11.93 -4.75
C LEU A 134 -2.70 12.75 -5.31
N SER A 135 -3.85 12.75 -4.63
CA SER A 135 -4.99 13.58 -5.04
C SER A 135 -4.65 15.06 -4.99
N VAL A 136 -3.90 15.51 -3.97
CA VAL A 136 -3.46 16.91 -3.85
C VAL A 136 -2.52 17.27 -5.00
N VAL A 137 -1.49 16.47 -5.27
CA VAL A 137 -0.59 16.70 -6.41
C VAL A 137 -1.38 16.75 -7.72
N GLY A 138 -2.29 15.80 -7.94
CA GLY A 138 -3.16 15.80 -9.10
C GLY A 138 -3.98 17.09 -9.23
N ALA A 139 -4.59 17.56 -8.13
CA ALA A 139 -5.36 18.81 -8.12
C ALA A 139 -4.47 20.04 -8.39
N GLN A 140 -3.28 20.11 -7.80
CA GLN A 140 -2.35 21.23 -8.00
C GLN A 140 -1.99 21.45 -9.48
N TYR A 141 -1.85 20.36 -10.23
CA TYR A 141 -1.42 20.41 -11.62
C TYR A 141 -2.57 20.36 -12.64
N LEU A 142 -3.76 19.88 -12.25
CA LEU A 142 -4.86 19.59 -13.19
C LEU A 142 -6.18 20.28 -12.88
N ALA A 143 -6.37 20.82 -11.66
CA ALA A 143 -7.59 21.57 -11.36
C ALA A 143 -7.51 22.95 -12.04
N GLN A 144 -8.55 23.29 -12.79
CA GLN A 144 -8.74 24.61 -13.43
C GLN A 144 -9.73 25.45 -12.61
#